data_AF-A0A542ZCH6-F1
#
_entry.id   AF-A0A542ZCH6-F1
#
_cell.length_a   1.000
_cell.length_b   1.000
_cell.length_c   1.000
_cell.angle_alpha   90.00
_cell.angle_beta   90.00
_cell.angle_gamma   90.00
#
_symmetry.space_group_name_H-M   'P 1'
#
loop_
_entity.id
_entity.type
_entity.pdbx_description
1 polymer ?
#
loop_
_entity_poly.entity_id
_entity_poly.type
_entity_poly.pdbx_seq_one_letter_code
_entity_poly.pdbx_strand_id
1 'polypeptide(L)'
;MKSLKTAAIGVLTAALMFTTPGLAMAAPGDATSSPTATPTPTPTPTPTPTATPTPTASPTPTASPTPSPTPQATPTVTPKAQATSEATEAIRALRKKNSWLGKSAGSEKAINGGRYQNYENGRIYWSRSTGAKYVRGLILQELDAIGGTDRIGFPRTNEYEGPRGSRQSEFTGGRIYWSPSTGAHAVLGDIYKVFTNEGSASGPVGLPTSGEFAVGRGAVAQRFQHGLALWTPQGGAHMVRGMILNEYAKYNWERGPLGLPVSNEGQAKGARVSYFEHGAIYWSRGNGTRTIRGDIYKRYMQMGRHTSALGVPMSSEFSGGHGTRVTRFQHGGLIIWKADRGAKAIYGKIVKKYGELDWERGPLGAPLSNEFTGGHGVRVNTFDRGAIYWHPTTGADANAVYGKIFSEYHDRGRENGVLGMPTSSEFSGGKGSRVNRFQNGIIIWTARTGSWTVRGKLLEGYAQRGYERGSLGAPKGNEFGTGKGWAQDFEGGRLYYEGGKFRVEGNVNVDPRCQTGRVLCISKGDRKMRWMIDGRVIKTFDARFGKASTPTRNGTHQVFRKVRDEVSWMYGNTPMPFAMYFDGGQAVHYSYDFAARGYAGASHGCVNIRDYEGLQWLYDTQVKVGDKVVVY
;
A
#
# COMPACT_ATOMS: atom_id res chain seq x y z
N MET A 1 -62.30 -1.99 21.37
CA MET A 1 -62.76 -0.73 20.75
C MET A 1 -61.86 -0.42 19.57
N LYS A 2 -62.47 -0.30 18.36
CA LYS A 2 -62.09 0.48 17.15
C LYS A 2 -60.61 0.50 16.72
N SER A 3 -60.21 0.32 15.46
CA SER A 3 -60.86 0.06 14.18
C SER A 3 -59.74 -0.17 13.16
N LEU A 4 -59.88 -1.14 12.27
CA LEU A 4 -59.17 -1.19 10.99
C LEU A 4 -59.53 0.04 10.14
N LYS A 5 -58.60 0.49 9.28
CA LYS A 5 -58.93 1.05 7.96
C LYS A 5 -57.89 0.63 6.91
N THR A 6 -58.45 0.11 5.84
CA THR A 6 -57.90 -0.37 4.57
C THR A 6 -57.71 0.79 3.57
N ALA A 7 -57.06 0.50 2.43
CA ALA A 7 -57.09 1.15 1.10
C ALA A 7 -55.72 1.77 0.69
N ALA A 8 -55.22 1.68 -0.54
CA ALA A 8 -55.71 1.06 -1.78
C ALA A 8 -54.55 0.86 -2.77
N ILE A 9 -54.84 0.00 -3.74
CA ILE A 9 -54.10 -0.34 -4.96
C ILE A 9 -53.99 0.88 -5.88
N GLY A 10 -52.79 1.11 -6.44
CA GLY A 10 -52.53 2.05 -7.52
C GLY A 10 -51.61 1.39 -8.56
N VAL A 11 -52.21 0.81 -9.58
CA VAL A 11 -51.53 0.33 -10.80
C VAL A 11 -51.17 1.56 -11.62
N LEU A 12 -49.87 1.77 -11.90
CA LEU A 12 -49.43 2.74 -12.89
C LEU A 12 -48.71 1.99 -14.02
N THR A 13 -49.38 1.99 -15.16
CA THR A 13 -48.91 1.59 -16.49
C THR A 13 -47.74 2.46 -16.93
N ALA A 14 -46.56 1.86 -17.13
CA ALA A 14 -45.44 2.51 -17.80
C ALA A 14 -45.54 2.24 -19.31
N ALA A 15 -45.94 3.26 -20.05
CA ALA A 15 -45.94 3.27 -21.51
C ALA A 15 -44.51 3.36 -22.05
N LEU A 16 -44.17 2.44 -22.98
CA LEU A 16 -43.02 2.54 -23.86
C LEU A 16 -43.18 3.79 -24.75
N MET A 17 -42.21 4.70 -24.71
CA MET A 17 -41.98 5.66 -25.79
C MET A 17 -40.59 5.44 -26.37
N PHE A 18 -40.57 4.99 -27.64
CA PHE A 18 -39.40 5.01 -28.50
C PHE A 18 -39.13 6.45 -28.93
N THR A 19 -37.95 6.98 -28.62
CA THR A 19 -37.45 8.22 -29.21
C THR A 19 -36.14 7.92 -29.93
N THR A 20 -36.18 8.05 -31.25
CA THR A 20 -35.04 8.05 -32.19
C THR A 20 -34.07 9.20 -31.90
N PRO A 21 -32.75 9.03 -32.01
CA PRO A 21 -31.81 10.15 -32.02
C PRO A 21 -31.70 10.75 -33.41
N GLY A 22 -31.98 12.06 -33.50
CA GLY A 22 -31.74 12.88 -34.68
C GLY A 22 -30.26 13.19 -34.88
N LEU A 23 -29.84 13.11 -36.14
CA LEU A 23 -28.55 13.58 -36.66
C LEU A 23 -28.35 15.08 -36.38
N ALA A 24 -27.15 15.44 -35.92
CA ALA A 24 -26.63 16.80 -36.00
C ALA A 24 -25.31 16.80 -36.77
N MET A 25 -25.29 17.54 -37.87
CA MET A 25 -24.16 17.79 -38.76
C MET A 25 -23.10 18.64 -38.05
N ALA A 26 -21.83 18.26 -38.21
CA ALA A 26 -20.66 19.08 -37.85
C ALA A 26 -19.94 19.54 -39.13
N ALA A 27 -19.60 20.82 -39.17
CA ALA A 27 -18.82 21.48 -40.22
C ALA A 27 -17.32 21.13 -40.14
N PRO A 28 -16.54 21.27 -41.24
CA PRO A 28 -15.13 20.88 -41.28
C PRO A 28 -14.22 22.04 -40.85
N GLY A 29 -13.22 21.73 -40.03
CA GLY A 29 -12.15 22.65 -39.65
C GLY A 29 -10.83 21.91 -39.58
N ASP A 30 -9.92 22.26 -40.48
CA ASP A 30 -8.57 21.73 -40.62
C ASP A 30 -7.73 21.90 -39.34
N ALA A 31 -7.10 20.81 -38.90
CA ALA A 31 -5.91 20.85 -38.07
C ALA A 31 -5.04 19.64 -38.38
N THR A 32 -3.94 19.90 -39.09
CA THR A 32 -2.86 18.98 -39.41
C THR A 32 -2.22 18.41 -38.14
N SER A 33 -2.34 17.09 -37.91
CA SER A 33 -1.52 16.36 -36.93
C SER A 33 -0.73 15.26 -37.64
N SER A 34 0.59 15.40 -37.63
CA SER A 34 1.56 14.40 -38.09
C SER A 34 1.47 13.11 -37.25
N PRO A 35 1.47 11.90 -37.86
CA PRO A 35 1.44 10.66 -37.09
C PRO A 35 2.79 10.42 -36.40
N THR A 36 2.77 10.39 -35.07
CA THR A 36 3.92 9.94 -34.27
C THR A 36 4.05 8.43 -34.40
N ALA A 37 5.22 7.97 -34.84
CA ALA A 37 5.55 6.57 -35.03
C ALA A 37 5.37 5.76 -33.72
N THR A 38 4.65 4.65 -33.83
CA THR A 38 4.56 3.62 -32.79
C THR A 38 5.93 2.95 -32.60
N PRO A 39 6.46 2.83 -31.36
CA PRO A 39 7.71 2.09 -31.16
C PRO A 39 7.49 0.59 -31.43
N THR A 40 8.30 0.05 -32.33
CA THR A 40 8.40 -1.39 -32.63
C THR A 40 8.80 -2.18 -31.39
N PRO A 41 8.14 -3.31 -31.06
CA PRO A 41 8.51 -4.15 -29.93
C PRO A 41 9.90 -4.77 -30.14
N THR A 42 10.78 -4.61 -29.16
CA THR A 42 12.07 -5.29 -29.08
C THR A 42 11.86 -6.82 -28.97
N PRO A 43 12.49 -7.66 -29.82
CA PRO A 43 12.35 -9.10 -29.72
C PRO A 43 12.93 -9.62 -28.40
N THR A 44 12.16 -10.50 -27.76
CA THR A 44 12.58 -11.26 -26.57
C THR A 44 13.62 -12.30 -27.00
N PRO A 45 14.76 -12.48 -26.29
CA PRO A 45 15.74 -13.50 -26.65
C PRO A 45 15.15 -14.90 -26.54
N THR A 46 15.24 -15.65 -27.65
CA THR A 46 14.89 -17.07 -27.75
C THR A 46 15.79 -17.89 -26.82
N PRO A 47 15.25 -18.83 -26.02
CA PRO A 47 16.06 -19.71 -25.20
C PRO A 47 16.92 -20.63 -26.08
N THR A 48 18.22 -20.69 -25.79
CA THR A 48 19.18 -21.62 -26.40
C THR A 48 18.76 -23.07 -26.09
N PRO A 49 18.67 -23.96 -27.09
CA PRO A 49 18.32 -25.36 -26.86
C PRO A 49 19.40 -26.06 -26.05
N THR A 50 18.99 -26.73 -24.97
CA THR A 50 19.82 -27.66 -24.21
C THR A 50 20.16 -28.86 -25.10
N ALA A 51 21.43 -29.24 -25.15
CA ALA A 51 21.92 -30.37 -25.94
C ALA A 51 21.17 -31.67 -25.60
N THR A 52 20.64 -32.31 -26.63
CA THR A 52 20.04 -33.65 -26.58
C THR A 52 21.14 -34.68 -26.26
N PRO A 53 20.93 -35.62 -25.31
CA PRO A 53 21.90 -36.68 -25.06
C PRO A 53 22.03 -37.60 -26.28
N THR A 54 23.27 -37.88 -26.67
CA THR A 54 23.65 -38.79 -27.75
C THR A 54 23.14 -40.21 -27.47
N PRO A 55 22.49 -40.88 -28.44
CA PRO A 55 22.06 -42.27 -28.27
C PRO A 55 23.29 -43.18 -28.15
N THR A 56 23.31 -43.99 -27.09
CA THR A 56 24.27 -45.09 -26.92
C THR A 56 24.04 -46.14 -28.00
N ALA A 57 25.12 -46.60 -28.62
CA ALA A 57 25.10 -47.57 -29.71
C ALA A 57 24.35 -48.86 -29.32
N SER A 58 23.45 -49.29 -30.21
CA SER A 58 22.80 -50.60 -30.17
C SER A 58 23.86 -51.70 -30.41
N PRO A 59 23.91 -52.77 -29.61
CA PRO A 59 24.83 -53.87 -29.85
C PRO A 59 24.49 -54.62 -31.14
N THR A 60 25.55 -54.99 -31.85
CA THR A 60 25.58 -55.82 -33.07
C THR A 60 24.95 -57.19 -32.83
N PRO A 61 24.19 -57.76 -33.79
CA PRO A 61 23.63 -59.11 -33.65
C PRO A 61 24.74 -60.17 -33.65
N THR A 62 24.81 -60.94 -32.57
CA THR A 62 25.66 -62.14 -32.46
C THR A 62 25.04 -63.29 -33.24
N ALA A 63 25.86 -64.02 -33.98
CA ALA A 63 25.48 -65.18 -34.79
C ALA A 63 24.73 -66.25 -33.99
N SER A 64 23.71 -66.82 -34.63
CA SER A 64 22.90 -67.94 -34.14
C SER A 64 23.76 -69.17 -33.88
N PRO A 65 23.75 -69.75 -32.66
CA PRO A 65 24.31 -71.07 -32.43
C PRO A 65 23.34 -72.18 -32.88
N THR A 66 23.95 -73.25 -33.39
CA THR A 66 23.41 -74.53 -33.87
C THR A 66 22.54 -75.25 -32.82
N PRO A 67 21.49 -76.00 -33.20
CA PRO A 67 20.63 -76.71 -32.25
C PRO A 67 21.39 -77.82 -31.48
N SER A 68 21.11 -77.91 -30.18
CA SER A 68 21.56 -78.96 -29.26
C SER A 68 20.33 -79.70 -28.71
N PRO A 69 20.41 -81.01 -28.36
CA PRO A 69 19.26 -81.89 -28.36
C PRO A 69 18.31 -81.67 -27.17
N THR A 70 17.05 -81.93 -27.45
CA THR A 70 15.87 -81.86 -26.57
C THR A 70 16.05 -82.65 -25.27
N PRO A 71 15.95 -82.03 -24.08
CA PRO A 71 15.61 -82.72 -22.86
C PRO A 71 14.09 -82.92 -22.74
N GLN A 72 13.76 -84.12 -22.32
CA GLN A 72 12.46 -84.73 -22.09
C GLN A 72 11.47 -83.86 -21.28
N ALA A 73 10.19 -83.90 -21.70
CA ALA A 73 9.08 -83.13 -21.13
C ALA A 73 8.86 -83.38 -19.64
N THR A 74 8.89 -82.31 -18.85
CA THR A 74 8.23 -82.22 -17.54
C THR A 74 6.83 -81.65 -17.77
N PRO A 75 5.74 -82.21 -17.19
CA PRO A 75 4.39 -81.74 -17.47
C PRO A 75 4.22 -80.27 -17.05
N THR A 76 4.04 -79.41 -18.06
CA THR A 76 3.76 -77.99 -17.86
C THR A 76 2.31 -77.84 -17.46
N VAL A 77 2.08 -77.63 -16.16
CA VAL A 77 0.75 -77.24 -15.66
C VAL A 77 0.47 -75.82 -16.16
N THR A 78 -0.65 -75.63 -16.85
CA THR A 78 -1.04 -74.33 -17.41
C THR A 78 -1.04 -73.23 -16.32
N PRO A 79 -0.44 -72.04 -16.54
CA PRO A 79 -0.30 -70.99 -15.50
C PRO A 79 -1.61 -70.57 -14.80
N LYS A 80 -2.74 -70.67 -15.51
CA LYS A 80 -4.09 -70.38 -15.00
C LYS A 80 -4.62 -71.44 -14.02
N ALA A 81 -4.24 -72.71 -14.21
CA ALA A 81 -4.63 -73.81 -13.33
C ALA A 81 -3.87 -73.76 -12.00
N GLN A 82 -2.56 -73.48 -12.05
CA GLN A 82 -1.71 -73.34 -10.86
C GLN A 82 -2.09 -72.14 -9.99
N ALA A 83 -2.41 -70.98 -10.60
CA ALA A 83 -2.88 -69.82 -9.85
C ALA A 83 -4.25 -70.08 -9.18
N THR A 84 -5.09 -70.94 -9.77
CA THR A 84 -6.37 -71.31 -9.17
C THR A 84 -6.18 -72.24 -7.98
N SER A 85 -5.31 -73.25 -8.06
CA SER A 85 -5.02 -74.14 -6.93
C SER A 85 -4.36 -73.41 -5.77
N GLU A 86 -3.40 -72.52 -6.05
CA GLU A 86 -2.71 -71.69 -5.06
C GLU A 86 -3.69 -70.80 -4.27
N ALA A 87 -4.61 -70.14 -4.98
CA ALA A 87 -5.64 -69.31 -4.37
C ALA A 87 -6.56 -70.13 -3.44
N THR A 88 -7.10 -71.24 -3.94
CA THR A 88 -8.01 -72.10 -3.19
C THR A 88 -7.35 -72.67 -1.93
N GLU A 89 -6.09 -73.10 -2.01
CA GLU A 89 -5.33 -73.59 -0.87
C GLU A 89 -5.10 -72.50 0.18
N ALA A 90 -4.68 -71.31 -0.25
CA ALA A 90 -4.44 -70.18 0.64
C ALA A 90 -5.72 -69.72 1.36
N ILE A 91 -6.86 -69.65 0.63
CA ILE A 91 -8.17 -69.34 1.20
C ILE A 91 -8.57 -70.39 2.23
N ARG A 92 -8.45 -71.68 1.90
CA ARG A 92 -8.77 -72.79 2.81
C ARG A 92 -7.90 -72.78 4.06
N ALA A 93 -6.59 -72.56 3.89
CA ALA A 93 -5.63 -72.49 4.99
C ALA A 93 -5.94 -71.33 5.94
N LEU A 94 -6.25 -70.14 5.41
CA LEU A 94 -6.61 -68.99 6.23
C LEU A 94 -7.96 -69.20 6.95
N ARG A 95 -8.95 -69.81 6.27
CA ARG A 95 -10.24 -70.17 6.89
C ARG A 95 -10.05 -71.13 8.06
N LYS A 96 -9.20 -72.17 7.91
CA LYS A 96 -8.92 -73.15 8.96
C LYS A 96 -8.35 -72.50 10.22
N LYS A 97 -7.50 -71.48 10.06
CA LYS A 97 -6.93 -70.69 11.17
C LYS A 97 -7.93 -69.75 11.84
N ASN A 98 -9.04 -69.43 11.18
CA ASN A 98 -10.00 -68.42 11.61
C ASN A 98 -11.41 -69.01 11.68
N SER A 99 -11.63 -70.04 12.52
CA SER A 99 -12.87 -70.82 12.64
C SER A 99 -14.13 -69.96 12.87
N TRP A 100 -14.00 -68.78 13.49
CA TRP A 100 -15.06 -67.79 13.69
C TRP A 100 -15.67 -67.21 12.40
N LEU A 101 -15.02 -67.31 11.23
CA LEU A 101 -15.59 -66.82 9.96
C LEU A 101 -16.91 -67.51 9.54
N GLY A 102 -17.23 -68.67 10.14
CA GLY A 102 -18.47 -69.40 9.84
C GLY A 102 -18.46 -70.16 8.50
N LYS A 103 -19.56 -70.84 8.18
CA LYS A 103 -19.65 -71.71 6.99
C LYS A 103 -19.42 -70.91 5.70
N SER A 104 -18.97 -71.60 4.64
CA SER A 104 -18.84 -70.98 3.31
C SER A 104 -20.21 -70.54 2.81
N ALA A 105 -20.35 -69.26 2.47
CA ALA A 105 -21.56 -68.65 1.96
C ALA A 105 -21.50 -68.56 0.42
N GLY A 106 -21.48 -69.72 -0.24
CA GLY A 106 -21.38 -69.86 -1.71
C GLY A 106 -20.05 -70.47 -2.16
N SER A 107 -19.84 -70.53 -3.48
CA SER A 107 -18.59 -71.01 -4.10
C SER A 107 -17.55 -69.90 -4.27
N GLU A 108 -16.30 -70.30 -4.49
CA GLU A 108 -15.18 -69.39 -4.69
C GLU A 108 -15.32 -68.67 -6.03
N LYS A 109 -15.24 -67.34 -6.01
CA LYS A 109 -15.47 -66.48 -7.18
C LYS A 109 -14.16 -65.85 -7.66
N ALA A 110 -13.96 -65.84 -8.98
CA ALA A 110 -12.87 -65.11 -9.61
C ALA A 110 -13.22 -63.61 -9.70
N ILE A 111 -12.21 -62.76 -9.57
CA ILE A 111 -12.25 -61.30 -9.73
C ILE A 111 -11.00 -60.83 -10.48
N ASN A 112 -11.00 -59.58 -10.95
CA ASN A 112 -9.84 -59.06 -11.67
C ASN A 112 -8.59 -59.12 -10.78
N GLY A 113 -7.56 -59.85 -11.23
CA GLY A 113 -6.31 -60.02 -10.47
C GLY A 113 -6.34 -60.97 -9.27
N GLY A 114 -7.45 -61.70 -9.01
CA GLY A 114 -7.52 -62.60 -7.85
C GLY A 114 -8.81 -63.39 -7.72
N ARG A 115 -9.05 -63.89 -6.50
CA ARG A 115 -10.24 -64.70 -6.15
C ARG A 115 -10.74 -64.33 -4.76
N TYR A 116 -12.01 -64.58 -4.49
CA TYR A 116 -12.56 -64.45 -3.14
C TYR A 116 -13.57 -65.55 -2.81
N GLN A 117 -13.74 -65.79 -1.52
CA GLN A 117 -14.75 -66.69 -0.98
C GLN A 117 -15.51 -65.98 0.14
N ASN A 118 -16.85 -66.00 0.04
CA ASN A 118 -17.72 -65.51 1.10
C ASN A 118 -17.88 -66.56 2.20
N TYR A 119 -17.97 -66.09 3.43
CA TYR A 119 -18.29 -66.85 4.64
C TYR A 119 -19.34 -66.08 5.45
N GLU A 120 -20.02 -66.75 6.38
CA GLU A 120 -21.09 -66.14 7.20
C GLU A 120 -20.66 -64.83 7.88
N ASN A 121 -19.43 -64.76 8.39
CA ASN A 121 -18.93 -63.61 9.17
C ASN A 121 -17.81 -62.81 8.46
N GLY A 122 -17.61 -62.99 7.16
CA GLY A 122 -16.62 -62.24 6.40
C GLY A 122 -16.29 -62.81 5.03
N ARG A 123 -15.31 -62.21 4.35
CA ARG A 123 -14.86 -62.62 3.02
C ARG A 123 -13.35 -62.78 3.03
N ILE A 124 -12.85 -63.89 2.50
CA ILE A 124 -11.41 -64.05 2.24
C ILE A 124 -11.14 -63.69 0.80
N TYR A 125 -10.22 -62.77 0.58
CA TYR A 125 -9.66 -62.43 -0.72
C TYR A 125 -8.28 -63.03 -0.86
N TRP A 126 -7.90 -63.39 -2.09
CA TRP A 126 -6.56 -63.77 -2.45
C TRP A 126 -6.15 -63.06 -3.75
N SER A 127 -4.93 -62.55 -3.78
CA SER A 127 -4.21 -62.24 -5.02
C SER A 127 -2.77 -62.74 -4.90
N ARG A 128 -2.10 -62.88 -6.04
CA ARG A 128 -0.69 -63.27 -6.05
C ARG A 128 0.21 -62.26 -5.32
N SER A 129 -0.16 -60.98 -5.30
CA SER A 129 0.66 -59.93 -4.69
C SER A 129 0.48 -59.78 -3.18
N THR A 130 -0.67 -60.17 -2.61
CA THR A 130 -0.94 -59.97 -1.17
C THR A 130 -1.24 -61.27 -0.41
N GLY A 131 -1.42 -62.38 -1.12
CA GLY A 131 -1.85 -63.66 -0.57
C GLY A 131 -3.26 -63.60 0.02
N ALA A 132 -3.67 -64.63 0.77
CA ALA A 132 -4.99 -64.66 1.38
C ALA A 132 -5.08 -63.68 2.57
N LYS A 133 -6.14 -62.86 2.61
CA LYS A 133 -6.52 -61.98 3.73
C LYS A 133 -8.04 -61.96 3.90
N TYR A 134 -8.52 -61.88 5.14
CA TYR A 134 -9.94 -61.74 5.42
C TYR A 134 -10.32 -60.28 5.67
N VAL A 135 -11.53 -59.91 5.24
CA VAL A 135 -12.20 -58.64 5.54
C VAL A 135 -13.59 -58.97 6.09
N ARG A 136 -14.04 -58.26 7.13
CA ARG A 136 -15.28 -58.59 7.85
C ARG A 136 -16.06 -57.35 8.27
N GLY A 137 -17.28 -57.57 8.76
CA GLY A 137 -18.09 -56.56 9.43
C GLY A 137 -18.31 -55.30 8.60
N LEU A 138 -18.31 -54.15 9.26
CA LEU A 138 -18.56 -52.84 8.62
C LEU A 138 -17.44 -52.43 7.66
N ILE A 139 -16.20 -52.92 7.85
CA ILE A 139 -15.11 -52.71 6.88
C ILE A 139 -15.42 -53.43 5.57
N LEU A 140 -15.97 -54.66 5.62
CA LEU A 140 -16.39 -55.37 4.41
C LEU A 140 -17.57 -54.68 3.72
N GLN A 141 -18.53 -54.16 4.49
CA GLN A 141 -19.66 -53.41 3.94
C GLN A 141 -19.19 -52.14 3.22
N GLU A 142 -18.27 -51.38 3.81
CA GLU A 142 -17.68 -50.20 3.17
C GLU A 142 -16.87 -50.58 1.92
N LEU A 143 -16.09 -51.68 1.98
CA LEU A 143 -15.37 -52.20 0.82
C LEU A 143 -16.33 -52.49 -0.34
N ASP A 144 -17.46 -53.13 -0.08
CA ASP A 144 -18.47 -53.41 -1.10
C ASP A 144 -19.12 -52.12 -1.63
N ALA A 145 -19.43 -51.17 -0.74
CA ALA A 145 -20.07 -49.90 -1.08
C ALA A 145 -19.22 -49.03 -2.03
N ILE A 146 -17.89 -49.06 -1.89
CA ILE A 146 -16.98 -48.29 -2.76
C ILE A 146 -16.67 -48.99 -4.10
N GLY A 147 -17.27 -50.15 -4.38
CA GLY A 147 -17.00 -50.93 -5.60
C GLY A 147 -15.93 -52.02 -5.43
N GLY A 148 -15.59 -52.39 -4.21
CA GLY A 148 -14.75 -53.55 -3.91
C GLY A 148 -13.28 -53.38 -4.28
N THR A 149 -12.62 -54.52 -4.49
CA THR A 149 -11.19 -54.59 -4.84
C THR A 149 -10.86 -53.96 -6.18
N ASP A 150 -11.84 -53.76 -7.07
CA ASP A 150 -11.62 -53.09 -8.35
C ASP A 150 -11.35 -51.58 -8.14
N ARG A 151 -11.86 -50.99 -7.06
CA ARG A 151 -11.64 -49.57 -6.73
C ARG A 151 -10.42 -49.33 -5.86
N ILE A 152 -10.29 -50.05 -4.75
CA ILE A 152 -9.25 -49.81 -3.74
C ILE A 152 -8.09 -50.83 -3.80
N GLY A 153 -8.23 -51.88 -4.61
CA GLY A 153 -7.26 -52.98 -4.71
C GLY A 153 -7.42 -54.07 -3.65
N PHE A 154 -6.50 -55.04 -3.64
CA PHE A 154 -6.57 -56.20 -2.76
C PHE A 154 -6.12 -55.89 -1.32
N PRO A 155 -6.69 -56.57 -0.30
CA PRO A 155 -6.25 -56.40 1.08
C PRO A 155 -4.80 -56.87 1.26
N ARG A 156 -3.99 -56.02 1.90
CA ARG A 156 -2.61 -56.29 2.34
C ARG A 156 -2.56 -56.84 3.77
N THR A 157 -3.53 -56.48 4.60
CA THR A 157 -3.65 -56.96 5.98
C THR A 157 -5.03 -57.58 6.21
N ASN A 158 -5.13 -58.43 7.23
CA ASN A 158 -6.41 -58.69 7.87
C ASN A 158 -6.86 -57.43 8.62
N GLU A 159 -8.04 -57.45 9.24
CA GLU A 159 -8.44 -56.42 10.20
C GLU A 159 -7.52 -56.44 11.44
N TYR A 160 -7.06 -55.27 11.86
CA TYR A 160 -6.23 -55.09 13.06
C TYR A 160 -6.63 -53.83 13.83
N GLU A 161 -6.22 -53.76 15.09
CA GLU A 161 -6.47 -52.60 15.94
C GLU A 161 -5.68 -51.37 15.47
N GLY A 162 -6.32 -50.20 15.52
CA GLY A 162 -5.75 -48.92 15.12
C GLY A 162 -5.82 -47.87 16.22
N PRO A 163 -5.23 -46.68 15.97
CA PRO A 163 -5.29 -45.56 16.91
C PRO A 163 -6.74 -45.15 17.20
N ARG A 164 -6.96 -44.46 18.32
CA ARG A 164 -8.26 -43.88 18.70
C ARG A 164 -9.41 -44.92 18.76
N GLY A 165 -9.09 -46.15 19.17
CA GLY A 165 -10.06 -47.24 19.29
C GLY A 165 -10.63 -47.71 17.94
N SER A 166 -9.92 -47.44 16.84
CA SER A 166 -10.34 -47.89 15.51
C SER A 166 -9.96 -49.34 15.24
N ARG A 167 -10.63 -49.92 14.25
CA ARG A 167 -10.20 -51.10 13.51
C ARG A 167 -9.89 -50.68 12.08
N GLN A 168 -8.96 -51.35 11.42
CA GLN A 168 -8.56 -50.97 10.06
C GLN A 168 -8.06 -52.17 9.26
N SER A 169 -8.18 -52.08 7.94
CA SER A 169 -7.57 -53.00 6.98
C SER A 169 -6.87 -52.20 5.89
N GLU A 170 -5.62 -52.56 5.60
CA GLU A 170 -4.85 -51.96 4.51
C GLU A 170 -5.13 -52.68 3.20
N PHE A 171 -5.24 -51.90 2.13
CA PHE A 171 -5.39 -52.36 0.75
C PHE A 171 -4.23 -51.84 -0.09
N THR A 172 -4.05 -52.35 -1.30
CA THR A 172 -2.97 -51.91 -2.18
C THR A 172 -3.13 -50.45 -2.64
N GLY A 173 -4.37 -49.95 -2.74
CA GLY A 173 -4.69 -48.58 -3.18
C GLY A 173 -5.25 -47.67 -2.09
N GLY A 174 -5.29 -48.10 -0.83
CA GLY A 174 -5.84 -47.30 0.26
C GLY A 174 -5.96 -48.04 1.58
N ARG A 175 -6.78 -47.49 2.49
CA ARG A 175 -7.10 -48.10 3.78
C ARG A 175 -8.55 -47.85 4.14
N ILE A 176 -9.20 -48.84 4.75
CA ILE A 176 -10.54 -48.68 5.31
C ILE A 176 -10.40 -48.69 6.83
N TYR A 177 -10.97 -47.66 7.47
CA TYR A 177 -11.03 -47.49 8.91
C TYR A 177 -12.45 -47.72 9.39
N TRP A 178 -12.62 -48.26 10.59
CA TRP A 178 -13.88 -48.28 11.30
C TRP A 178 -13.66 -47.85 12.75
N SER A 179 -14.59 -47.08 13.30
CA SER A 179 -14.69 -46.87 14.75
C SER A 179 -16.15 -46.73 15.17
N PRO A 180 -16.49 -46.94 16.45
CA PRO A 180 -17.83 -46.68 16.94
C PRO A 180 -18.31 -45.23 16.73
N SER A 181 -17.40 -44.26 16.72
CA SER A 181 -17.74 -42.83 16.63
C SER A 181 -17.82 -42.30 15.20
N THR A 182 -17.16 -42.96 14.23
CA THR A 182 -17.11 -42.50 12.84
C THR A 182 -17.79 -43.43 11.87
N GLY A 183 -18.03 -44.70 12.21
CA GLY A 183 -18.41 -45.70 11.22
C GLY A 183 -17.22 -46.13 10.34
N ALA A 184 -17.51 -46.93 9.30
CA ALA A 184 -16.51 -47.44 8.37
C ALA A 184 -16.34 -46.51 7.17
N HIS A 185 -15.12 -46.08 6.88
CA HIS A 185 -14.80 -45.18 5.76
C HIS A 185 -13.49 -45.56 5.08
N ALA A 186 -13.52 -45.62 3.76
CA ALA A 186 -12.35 -45.79 2.93
C ALA A 186 -11.61 -44.46 2.68
N VAL A 187 -10.29 -44.50 2.72
CA VAL A 187 -9.41 -43.42 2.26
C VAL A 187 -8.53 -44.00 1.16
N LEU A 188 -8.63 -43.48 -0.06
CA LEU A 188 -7.99 -44.04 -1.25
C LEU A 188 -7.31 -42.97 -2.12
N GLY A 189 -6.55 -43.41 -3.12
CA GLY A 189 -5.98 -42.55 -4.16
C GLY A 189 -5.05 -41.45 -3.62
N ASP A 190 -5.15 -40.25 -4.19
CA ASP A 190 -4.29 -39.12 -3.80
C ASP A 190 -4.66 -38.54 -2.43
N ILE A 191 -5.93 -38.61 -2.03
CA ILE A 191 -6.35 -38.25 -0.67
C ILE A 191 -5.65 -39.16 0.35
N TYR A 192 -5.57 -40.46 0.07
CA TYR A 192 -4.82 -41.40 0.90
C TYR A 192 -3.33 -41.03 1.01
N LYS A 193 -2.67 -40.66 -0.09
CA LYS A 193 -1.26 -40.22 -0.06
C LYS A 193 -1.05 -39.04 0.88
N VAL A 194 -1.87 -38.00 0.77
CA VAL A 194 -1.76 -36.81 1.63
C VAL A 194 -2.11 -37.14 3.08
N PHE A 195 -3.16 -37.92 3.30
CA PHE A 195 -3.54 -38.38 4.63
C PHE A 195 -2.42 -39.19 5.30
N THR A 196 -1.74 -40.07 4.56
CA THR A 196 -0.57 -40.81 5.06
C THR A 196 0.58 -39.88 5.42
N ASN A 197 0.87 -38.88 4.59
CA ASN A 197 1.93 -37.89 4.87
C ASN A 197 1.64 -37.02 6.10
N GLU A 198 0.37 -36.83 6.45
CA GLU A 198 -0.06 -36.15 7.68
C GLU A 198 -0.09 -37.10 8.91
N GLY A 199 0.41 -38.33 8.80
CA GLY A 199 0.46 -39.29 9.91
C GLY A 199 -0.78 -40.18 10.03
N SER A 200 -1.60 -40.26 8.98
CA SER A 200 -2.81 -41.09 8.90
C SER A 200 -3.77 -40.85 10.09
N ALA A 201 -4.52 -41.88 10.49
CA ALA A 201 -5.44 -41.82 11.63
C ALA A 201 -4.78 -41.64 12.99
N SER A 202 -3.43 -41.62 13.09
CA SER A 202 -2.70 -41.21 14.29
C SER A 202 -2.37 -39.72 14.29
N GLY A 203 -2.35 -39.10 13.11
CA GLY A 203 -2.01 -37.71 12.89
C GLY A 203 -3.02 -36.69 13.45
N PRO A 204 -2.79 -35.40 13.15
CA PRO A 204 -3.57 -34.29 13.69
C PRO A 204 -4.98 -34.20 13.11
N VAL A 205 -5.26 -34.81 11.95
CA VAL A 205 -6.57 -34.79 11.32
C VAL A 205 -7.55 -35.84 11.86
N GLY A 206 -7.03 -36.89 12.51
CA GLY A 206 -7.84 -37.95 13.11
C GLY A 206 -8.40 -38.97 12.10
N LEU A 207 -9.46 -39.67 12.49
CA LEU A 207 -10.13 -40.67 11.66
C LEU A 207 -10.96 -40.01 10.54
N PRO A 208 -11.16 -40.69 9.39
CA PRO A 208 -12.15 -40.26 8.39
C PRO A 208 -13.55 -40.30 8.99
N THR A 209 -14.40 -39.34 8.61
CA THR A 209 -15.80 -39.20 9.05
C THR A 209 -16.79 -39.20 7.89
N SER A 210 -16.30 -39.40 6.68
CA SER A 210 -17.09 -39.60 5.46
C SER A 210 -16.31 -40.43 4.45
N GLY A 211 -17.01 -41.00 3.47
CA GLY A 211 -16.41 -41.34 2.18
C GLY A 211 -16.07 -40.10 1.36
N GLU A 212 -15.53 -40.28 0.16
CA GLU A 212 -15.34 -39.20 -0.81
C GLU A 212 -16.70 -38.71 -1.33
N PHE A 213 -16.89 -37.38 -1.40
CA PHE A 213 -18.10 -36.76 -1.94
C PHE A 213 -17.75 -35.62 -2.89
N ALA A 214 -18.57 -35.43 -3.92
CA ALA A 214 -18.37 -34.36 -4.90
C ALA A 214 -18.69 -32.98 -4.28
N VAL A 215 -17.86 -31.98 -4.56
CA VAL A 215 -18.06 -30.58 -4.12
C VAL A 215 -18.28 -29.61 -5.28
N GLY A 216 -18.37 -30.11 -6.51
CA GLY A 216 -18.52 -29.34 -7.74
C GLY A 216 -17.18 -29.04 -8.42
N ARG A 217 -17.20 -28.46 -9.63
CA ARG A 217 -15.99 -28.14 -10.43
C ARG A 217 -15.06 -29.34 -10.70
N GLY A 218 -15.60 -30.55 -10.68
CA GLY A 218 -14.82 -31.79 -10.81
C GLY A 218 -13.96 -32.12 -9.58
N ALA A 219 -14.15 -31.41 -8.46
CA ALA A 219 -13.44 -31.66 -7.21
C ALA A 219 -14.21 -32.65 -6.32
N VAL A 220 -13.46 -33.47 -5.59
CA VAL A 220 -13.98 -34.36 -4.55
C VAL A 220 -13.36 -33.98 -3.21
N ALA A 221 -14.09 -34.21 -2.14
CA ALA A 221 -13.64 -33.95 -0.78
C ALA A 221 -13.89 -35.14 0.13
N GLN A 222 -13.12 -35.23 1.21
CA GLN A 222 -13.31 -36.18 2.28
C GLN A 222 -13.12 -35.50 3.63
N ARG A 223 -14.06 -35.75 4.55
CA ARG A 223 -14.02 -35.21 5.91
C ARG A 223 -13.26 -36.14 6.84
N PHE A 224 -12.53 -35.53 7.75
CA PHE A 224 -11.86 -36.15 8.88
C PHE A 224 -12.30 -35.45 10.16
N GLN A 225 -12.05 -36.06 11.33
CA GLN A 225 -12.44 -35.47 12.62
C GLN A 225 -11.96 -34.02 12.79
N HIS A 226 -10.77 -33.69 12.30
CA HIS A 226 -10.15 -32.37 12.43
C HIS A 226 -9.54 -31.86 11.11
N GLY A 227 -10.01 -32.40 9.98
CA GLY A 227 -9.44 -32.13 8.65
C GLY A 227 -10.46 -32.23 7.52
N LEU A 228 -10.12 -31.62 6.39
CA LEU A 228 -10.82 -31.76 5.13
C LEU A 228 -9.77 -31.92 4.04
N ALA A 229 -9.79 -33.05 3.34
CA ALA A 229 -9.02 -33.23 2.13
C ALA A 229 -9.88 -32.85 0.93
N LEU A 230 -9.34 -32.04 0.02
CA LEU A 230 -9.94 -31.77 -1.28
C LEU A 230 -8.99 -32.21 -2.38
N TRP A 231 -9.51 -32.86 -3.41
CA TRP A 231 -8.77 -33.28 -4.59
C TRP A 231 -9.38 -32.69 -5.84
N THR A 232 -8.50 -32.29 -6.77
CA THR A 232 -8.88 -31.94 -8.14
C THR A 232 -7.99 -32.68 -9.14
N PRO A 233 -8.49 -32.94 -10.37
CA PRO A 233 -7.66 -33.53 -11.42
C PRO A 233 -6.42 -32.71 -11.76
N GLN A 234 -6.49 -31.37 -11.65
CA GLN A 234 -5.41 -30.46 -12.03
C GLN A 234 -4.41 -30.20 -10.89
N GLY A 235 -4.88 -30.13 -9.65
CA GLY A 235 -4.07 -29.76 -8.47
C GLY A 235 -3.67 -30.93 -7.57
N GLY A 236 -4.29 -32.09 -7.73
CA GLY A 236 -4.13 -33.21 -6.80
C GLY A 236 -4.84 -32.96 -5.47
N ALA A 237 -4.47 -33.72 -4.43
CA ALA A 237 -5.10 -33.66 -3.12
C ALA A 237 -4.38 -32.67 -2.19
N HIS A 238 -5.15 -31.94 -1.39
CA HIS A 238 -4.66 -31.04 -0.37
C HIS A 238 -5.47 -31.15 0.94
N MET A 239 -4.77 -31.24 2.06
CA MET A 239 -5.35 -31.32 3.41
C MET A 239 -5.36 -29.95 4.09
N VAL A 240 -6.55 -29.54 4.53
CA VAL A 240 -6.77 -28.35 5.35
C VAL A 240 -7.22 -28.80 6.74
N ARG A 241 -6.64 -28.25 7.82
CA ARG A 241 -6.91 -28.72 9.18
C ARG A 241 -6.86 -27.62 10.24
N GLY A 242 -7.27 -27.99 11.46
CA GLY A 242 -7.15 -27.16 12.65
C GLY A 242 -7.81 -25.78 12.51
N MET A 243 -7.13 -24.74 13.00
CA MET A 243 -7.68 -23.37 12.99
C MET A 243 -7.82 -22.79 11.59
N ILE A 244 -6.99 -23.23 10.63
CA ILE A 244 -7.11 -22.81 9.23
C ILE A 244 -8.39 -23.38 8.61
N LEU A 245 -8.72 -24.65 8.90
CA LEU A 245 -9.99 -25.26 8.49
C LEU A 245 -11.20 -24.51 9.04
N ASN A 246 -11.16 -24.15 10.33
CA ASN A 246 -12.23 -23.40 10.98
C ASN A 246 -12.43 -22.01 10.34
N GLU A 247 -11.34 -21.35 9.92
CA GLU A 247 -11.43 -20.09 9.21
C GLU A 247 -11.97 -20.29 7.78
N TYR A 248 -11.47 -21.29 7.06
CA TYR A 248 -11.95 -21.63 5.71
C TYR A 248 -13.45 -21.90 5.67
N ALA A 249 -13.98 -22.57 6.72
CA ALA A 249 -15.42 -22.77 6.90
C ALA A 249 -16.22 -21.47 6.93
N LYS A 250 -15.73 -20.43 7.62
CA LYS A 250 -16.39 -19.11 7.69
C LYS A 250 -16.47 -18.42 6.34
N TYR A 251 -15.57 -18.77 5.41
CA TYR A 251 -15.56 -18.25 4.05
C TYR A 251 -16.35 -19.13 3.08
N ASN A 252 -17.20 -20.04 3.56
CA ASN A 252 -18.02 -20.93 2.72
C ASN A 252 -17.18 -21.91 1.86
N TRP A 253 -16.07 -22.38 2.41
CA TRP A 253 -15.26 -23.47 1.84
C TRP A 253 -14.84 -23.19 0.38
N GLU A 254 -14.88 -24.21 -0.48
CA GLU A 254 -14.48 -24.14 -1.89
C GLU A 254 -15.42 -23.29 -2.74
N ARG A 255 -16.64 -23.05 -2.25
CA ARG A 255 -17.62 -22.14 -2.88
C ARG A 255 -17.37 -20.68 -2.49
N GLY A 256 -16.44 -20.46 -1.57
CA GLY A 256 -16.03 -19.18 -1.04
C GLY A 256 -15.14 -18.35 -1.95
N PRO A 257 -14.81 -17.11 -1.52
CA PRO A 257 -13.91 -16.24 -2.25
C PRO A 257 -12.44 -16.70 -2.23
N LEU A 258 -12.09 -17.73 -1.45
CA LEU A 258 -10.75 -18.32 -1.43
C LEU A 258 -10.58 -19.37 -2.53
N GLY A 259 -11.65 -20.04 -2.96
CA GLY A 259 -11.61 -21.16 -3.88
C GLY A 259 -11.03 -22.42 -3.23
N LEU A 260 -10.61 -23.37 -4.06
CA LEU A 260 -10.04 -24.65 -3.63
C LEU A 260 -8.65 -24.46 -2.99
N PRO A 261 -8.24 -25.33 -2.04
CA PRO A 261 -6.86 -25.34 -1.57
C PRO A 261 -5.91 -25.76 -2.69
N VAL A 262 -4.73 -25.16 -2.72
CA VAL A 262 -3.63 -25.49 -3.65
C VAL A 262 -2.35 -25.90 -2.90
N SER A 263 -2.45 -26.03 -1.57
CA SER A 263 -1.39 -26.57 -0.73
C SER A 263 -1.95 -27.24 0.51
N ASN A 264 -1.18 -28.18 1.06
CA ASN A 264 -1.36 -28.61 2.45
C ASN A 264 -1.00 -27.45 3.40
N GLU A 265 -1.29 -27.65 4.69
CA GLU A 265 -0.79 -26.75 5.73
C GLU A 265 0.74 -26.84 5.86
N GLY A 266 1.43 -25.73 5.64
CA GLY A 266 2.88 -25.60 5.73
C GLY A 266 3.32 -24.54 6.74
N GLN A 267 4.64 -24.32 6.81
CA GLN A 267 5.26 -23.30 7.67
C GLN A 267 5.56 -22.02 6.87
N ALA A 268 5.42 -20.86 7.53
CA ALA A 268 5.75 -19.54 7.00
C ALA A 268 6.22 -18.61 8.13
N LYS A 269 7.55 -18.51 8.34
CA LYS A 269 8.23 -17.59 9.28
C LYS A 269 7.46 -17.36 10.59
N GLY A 270 7.30 -18.41 11.40
CA GLY A 270 6.61 -18.33 12.70
C GLY A 270 5.09 -18.42 12.66
N ALA A 271 4.50 -18.70 11.48
CA ALA A 271 3.09 -19.01 11.30
C ALA A 271 2.92 -20.30 10.49
N ARG A 272 1.75 -20.92 10.59
CA ARG A 272 1.27 -21.94 9.66
C ARG A 272 0.47 -21.29 8.53
N VAL A 273 0.45 -21.89 7.35
CA VAL A 273 -0.27 -21.36 6.19
C VAL A 273 -0.82 -22.47 5.30
N SER A 274 -2.02 -22.25 4.77
CA SER A 274 -2.53 -22.96 3.59
C SER A 274 -2.83 -21.94 2.49
N TYR A 275 -2.47 -22.29 1.26
CA TYR A 275 -2.74 -21.51 0.07
C TYR A 275 -3.98 -22.03 -0.64
N PHE A 276 -4.75 -21.11 -1.22
CA PHE A 276 -5.96 -21.36 -1.98
C PHE A 276 -5.87 -20.66 -3.34
N GLU A 277 -6.72 -21.03 -4.29
CA GLU A 277 -6.73 -20.46 -5.66
C GLU A 277 -6.72 -18.93 -5.67
N HIS A 278 -7.42 -18.30 -4.72
CA HIS A 278 -7.64 -16.85 -4.68
C HIS A 278 -7.23 -16.21 -3.34
N GLY A 279 -6.49 -16.93 -2.50
CA GLY A 279 -6.08 -16.41 -1.20
C GLY A 279 -5.13 -17.30 -0.42
N ALA A 280 -4.91 -16.91 0.83
CA ALA A 280 -4.19 -17.69 1.82
C ALA A 280 -4.79 -17.44 3.20
N ILE A 281 -4.76 -18.47 4.03
CA ILE A 281 -5.08 -18.35 5.45
C ILE A 281 -3.80 -18.66 6.22
N TYR A 282 -3.39 -17.72 7.05
CA TYR A 282 -2.29 -17.90 7.97
C TYR A 282 -2.81 -18.07 9.40
N TRP A 283 -2.11 -18.84 10.22
CA TRP A 283 -2.40 -18.99 11.63
C TRP A 283 -1.13 -18.91 12.49
N SER A 284 -1.17 -18.17 13.59
CA SER A 284 -0.17 -18.25 14.65
C SER A 284 -0.81 -18.08 16.02
N ARG A 285 -0.20 -18.66 17.07
CA ARG A 285 -0.77 -18.64 18.43
C ARG A 285 -1.06 -17.22 18.93
N GLY A 286 -0.18 -16.26 18.64
CA GLY A 286 -0.33 -14.87 19.10
C GLY A 286 -1.29 -14.01 18.27
N ASN A 287 -1.50 -14.32 16.98
CA ASN A 287 -2.26 -13.46 16.07
C ASN A 287 -3.56 -14.11 15.55
N GLY A 288 -3.84 -15.35 15.93
CA GLY A 288 -4.99 -16.10 15.41
C GLY A 288 -4.89 -16.33 13.90
N THR A 289 -6.06 -16.48 13.26
CA THR A 289 -6.18 -16.63 11.81
C THR A 289 -6.16 -15.27 11.11
N ARG A 290 -5.38 -15.14 10.03
CA ARG A 290 -5.42 -13.98 9.13
C ARG A 290 -5.65 -14.45 7.71
N THR A 291 -6.73 -13.96 7.11
CA THR A 291 -7.15 -14.29 5.75
C THR A 291 -6.78 -13.16 4.81
N ILE A 292 -6.05 -13.49 3.74
CA ILE A 292 -5.68 -12.57 2.67
C ILE A 292 -6.23 -13.12 1.35
N ARG A 293 -6.91 -12.28 0.57
CA ARG A 293 -7.64 -12.72 -0.64
C ARG A 293 -7.66 -11.66 -1.73
N GLY A 294 -8.17 -12.02 -2.91
CA GLY A 294 -8.42 -11.09 -4.01
C GLY A 294 -7.16 -10.36 -4.47
N ASP A 295 -7.30 -9.10 -4.87
CA ASP A 295 -6.18 -8.34 -5.45
C ASP A 295 -5.06 -8.03 -4.44
N ILE A 296 -5.39 -7.93 -3.15
CA ILE A 296 -4.38 -7.82 -2.08
C ILE A 296 -3.52 -9.08 -2.07
N TYR A 297 -4.13 -10.27 -2.14
CA TYR A 297 -3.38 -11.54 -2.23
C TYR A 297 -2.58 -11.65 -3.52
N LYS A 298 -3.16 -11.26 -4.67
CA LYS A 298 -2.44 -11.25 -5.96
C LYS A 298 -1.16 -10.41 -5.88
N ARG A 299 -1.24 -9.21 -5.28
CA ARG A 299 -0.04 -8.39 -5.06
C ARG A 299 0.95 -9.06 -4.11
N TYR A 300 0.47 -9.54 -2.97
CA TYR A 300 1.34 -10.20 -2.00
C TYR A 300 2.07 -11.40 -2.61
N MET A 301 1.40 -12.16 -3.49
CA MET A 301 1.99 -13.24 -4.28
C MET A 301 3.08 -12.75 -5.22
N GLN A 302 2.84 -11.68 -6.00
CA GLN A 302 3.84 -11.08 -6.91
C GLN A 302 5.11 -10.63 -6.18
N MET A 303 5.01 -10.28 -4.90
CA MET A 303 6.15 -9.87 -4.09
C MET A 303 6.93 -11.04 -3.47
N GLY A 304 6.48 -12.28 -3.63
CA GLY A 304 7.08 -13.46 -2.98
C GLY A 304 6.38 -13.88 -1.68
N ARG A 305 5.20 -13.36 -1.37
CA ARG A 305 4.45 -13.67 -0.14
C ARG A 305 5.31 -13.41 1.11
N HIS A 306 5.39 -14.39 2.01
CA HIS A 306 6.05 -14.26 3.31
C HIS A 306 7.59 -14.19 3.22
N THR A 307 8.17 -14.47 2.04
CA THR A 307 9.60 -14.27 1.81
C THR A 307 9.92 -12.83 1.41
N SER A 308 8.90 -12.03 1.04
CA SER A 308 9.04 -10.61 0.70
C SER A 308 9.45 -9.73 1.88
N ALA A 309 9.77 -8.46 1.58
CA ALA A 309 10.03 -7.42 2.58
C ALA A 309 8.87 -7.18 3.55
N LEU A 310 7.64 -7.58 3.20
CA LEU A 310 6.47 -7.43 4.07
C LEU A 310 6.48 -8.43 5.24
N GLY A 311 7.02 -9.65 5.04
CA GLY A 311 6.87 -10.76 5.98
C GLY A 311 5.44 -11.31 5.97
N VAL A 312 5.03 -11.99 7.05
CA VAL A 312 3.68 -12.58 7.16
C VAL A 312 2.61 -11.52 7.43
N PRO A 313 1.34 -11.74 7.03
CA PRO A 313 0.25 -10.82 7.39
C PRO A 313 0.02 -10.80 8.90
N MET A 314 -0.27 -9.62 9.45
CA MET A 314 -0.57 -9.37 10.86
C MET A 314 -2.06 -9.07 11.10
N SER A 315 -2.83 -8.89 10.03
CA SER A 315 -4.29 -8.73 10.08
C SER A 315 -4.94 -9.45 8.91
N SER A 316 -6.21 -9.82 9.06
CA SER A 316 -7.09 -9.99 7.89
C SER A 316 -7.31 -8.61 7.23
N GLU A 317 -7.92 -8.63 6.03
CA GLU A 317 -8.34 -7.41 5.35
C GLU A 317 -9.38 -6.61 6.16
N PHE A 318 -9.14 -5.31 6.37
CA PHE A 318 -10.07 -4.40 7.06
C PHE A 318 -10.29 -3.11 6.26
N SER A 319 -11.34 -2.35 6.60
CA SER A 319 -11.66 -1.08 5.91
C SER A 319 -10.71 0.04 6.33
N GLY A 320 -10.10 0.71 5.35
CA GLY A 320 -9.26 1.90 5.54
C GLY A 320 -9.99 3.21 5.24
N GLY A 321 -9.24 4.32 5.12
CA GLY A 321 -9.78 5.62 4.74
C GLY A 321 -10.17 5.69 3.26
N HIS A 322 -11.05 6.62 2.88
CA HIS A 322 -11.41 6.91 1.48
C HIS A 322 -11.83 5.68 0.64
N GLY A 323 -12.51 4.72 1.27
CA GLY A 323 -13.01 3.51 0.62
C GLY A 323 -11.93 2.48 0.29
N THR A 324 -10.77 2.53 0.95
CA THR A 324 -9.72 1.53 0.77
C THR A 324 -9.97 0.29 1.64
N ARG A 325 -9.29 -0.80 1.28
CA ARG A 325 -9.20 -2.05 2.04
C ARG A 325 -7.73 -2.34 2.31
N VAL A 326 -7.39 -2.72 3.53
CA VAL A 326 -5.99 -2.73 4.00
C VAL A 326 -5.65 -4.05 4.68
N THR A 327 -4.43 -4.54 4.45
CA THR A 327 -3.80 -5.61 5.23
C THR A 327 -2.47 -5.13 5.78
N ARG A 328 -2.23 -5.39 7.08
CA ARG A 328 -0.97 -5.11 7.77
C ARG A 328 -0.04 -6.31 7.73
N PHE A 329 1.26 -6.06 7.69
CA PHE A 329 2.29 -7.10 7.63
C PHE A 329 3.36 -6.93 8.71
N GLN A 330 4.09 -8.01 8.98
CA GLN A 330 5.00 -8.18 10.11
C GLN A 330 6.04 -7.07 10.25
N HIS A 331 6.60 -6.58 9.14
CA HIS A 331 7.64 -5.56 9.15
C HIS A 331 7.10 -4.13 9.03
N GLY A 332 5.85 -3.90 9.45
CA GLY A 332 5.18 -2.60 9.40
C GLY A 332 4.65 -2.19 8.02
N GLY A 333 4.85 -3.02 7.00
CA GLY A 333 4.33 -2.79 5.66
C GLY A 333 2.82 -2.98 5.54
N LEU A 334 2.25 -2.38 4.50
CA LEU A 334 0.83 -2.43 4.15
C LEU A 334 0.66 -2.85 2.69
N ILE A 335 -0.44 -3.54 2.41
CA ILE A 335 -1.03 -3.56 1.07
C ILE A 335 -2.41 -2.92 1.18
N ILE A 336 -2.61 -1.85 0.40
CA ILE A 336 -3.83 -1.04 0.37
C ILE A 336 -4.47 -1.23 -1.00
N TRP A 337 -5.74 -1.64 -1.03
CA TRP A 337 -6.54 -1.79 -2.23
C TRP A 337 -7.62 -0.73 -2.32
N LYS A 338 -7.91 -0.27 -3.53
CA LYS A 338 -9.07 0.58 -3.84
C LYS A 338 -9.67 0.14 -5.18
N ALA A 339 -10.99 0.23 -5.31
CA ALA A 339 -11.73 -0.32 -6.47
C ALA A 339 -11.25 0.20 -7.83
N ASP A 340 -10.91 1.48 -7.91
CA ASP A 340 -10.45 2.18 -9.14
C ASP A 340 -8.95 1.99 -9.43
N ARG A 341 -8.18 1.45 -8.48
CA ARG A 341 -6.71 1.44 -8.53
C ARG A 341 -6.08 0.08 -8.25
N GLY A 342 -6.83 -0.89 -7.78
CA GLY A 342 -6.31 -2.18 -7.32
C GLY A 342 -5.39 -2.05 -6.10
N ALA A 343 -4.61 -3.10 -5.84
CA ALA A 343 -3.72 -3.17 -4.68
C ALA A 343 -2.39 -2.43 -4.90
N LYS A 344 -1.89 -1.75 -3.86
CA LYS A 344 -0.61 -1.03 -3.79
C LYS A 344 0.13 -1.38 -2.50
N ALA A 345 1.40 -1.74 -2.63
CA ALA A 345 2.24 -2.09 -1.48
C ALA A 345 3.05 -0.87 -1.03
N ILE A 346 3.07 -0.61 0.28
CA ILE A 346 3.86 0.44 0.91
C ILE A 346 4.59 -0.16 2.10
N TYR A 347 5.91 -0.02 2.16
CA TYR A 347 6.72 -0.65 3.22
C TYR A 347 7.97 0.20 3.52
N GLY A 348 8.84 -0.29 4.41
CA GLY A 348 10.11 0.35 4.75
C GLY A 348 9.96 1.75 5.37
N LYS A 349 10.84 2.68 5.00
CA LYS A 349 10.78 4.05 5.54
C LYS A 349 9.58 4.86 5.02
N ILE A 350 9.09 4.53 3.83
CA ILE A 350 7.95 5.22 3.22
C ILE A 350 6.67 4.98 4.02
N VAL A 351 6.38 3.73 4.42
CA VAL A 351 5.16 3.43 5.20
C VAL A 351 5.18 4.11 6.57
N LYS A 352 6.36 4.24 7.19
CA LYS A 352 6.53 4.96 8.45
C LYS A 352 6.14 6.44 8.28
N LYS A 353 6.68 7.12 7.25
CA LYS A 353 6.33 8.52 6.97
C LYS A 353 4.86 8.70 6.61
N TYR A 354 4.29 7.76 5.85
CA TYR A 354 2.86 7.78 5.52
C TYR A 354 1.98 7.68 6.77
N GLY A 355 2.38 6.85 7.75
CA GLY A 355 1.68 6.75 9.03
C GLY A 355 1.79 7.99 9.91
N GLU A 356 2.94 8.66 9.92
CA GLU A 356 3.11 9.95 10.60
C GLU A 356 2.21 11.05 10.01
N LEU A 357 1.76 10.88 8.76
CA LEU A 357 0.88 11.78 8.05
C LEU A 357 -0.58 11.32 8.06
N ASP A 358 -0.98 10.46 9.00
CA ASP A 358 -2.37 9.96 9.14
C ASP A 358 -2.90 9.15 7.94
N TRP A 359 -2.00 8.40 7.30
CA TRP A 359 -2.35 7.37 6.30
C TRP A 359 -3.24 7.91 5.16
N GLU A 360 -4.25 7.16 4.73
CA GLU A 360 -5.14 7.55 3.63
C GLU A 360 -5.96 8.80 3.97
N ARG A 361 -6.23 9.06 5.25
CA ARG A 361 -6.98 10.25 5.72
C ARG A 361 -6.13 11.52 5.72
N GLY A 362 -4.82 11.33 5.66
CA GLY A 362 -3.80 12.35 5.62
C GLY A 362 -3.82 13.26 4.39
N PRO A 363 -2.90 14.24 4.35
CA PRO A 363 -2.77 15.16 3.23
C PRO A 363 -2.39 14.46 1.92
N LEU A 364 -1.77 13.28 1.98
CA LEU A 364 -1.38 12.51 0.79
C LEU A 364 -2.55 11.80 0.10
N GLY A 365 -3.54 11.33 0.86
CA GLY A 365 -4.61 10.47 0.33
C GLY A 365 -4.14 9.03 0.08
N ALA A 366 -4.92 8.27 -0.70
CA ALA A 366 -4.62 6.87 -0.98
C ALA A 366 -3.45 6.71 -1.99
N PRO A 367 -2.71 5.59 -1.94
CA PRO A 367 -1.60 5.35 -2.86
C PRO A 367 -2.04 5.20 -4.32
N LEU A 368 -1.21 5.72 -5.23
CA LEU A 368 -1.32 5.57 -6.68
C LEU A 368 -0.32 4.55 -7.23
N SER A 369 0.85 4.42 -6.61
CA SER A 369 1.90 3.50 -7.07
C SER A 369 2.38 2.55 -5.97
N ASN A 370 3.02 1.46 -6.42
CA ASN A 370 3.94 0.72 -5.56
C ASN A 370 5.20 1.55 -5.35
N GLU A 371 6.06 1.08 -4.46
CA GLU A 371 7.41 1.60 -4.36
C GLU A 371 8.19 1.30 -5.64
N PHE A 372 8.73 2.32 -6.29
CA PHE A 372 9.59 2.19 -7.47
C PHE A 372 10.89 2.98 -7.29
N THR A 373 11.92 2.65 -8.09
CA THR A 373 13.15 3.46 -8.17
C THR A 373 12.92 4.58 -9.17
N GLY A 374 12.92 5.82 -8.69
CA GLY A 374 12.96 7.03 -9.51
C GLY A 374 14.39 7.45 -9.86
N GLY A 375 14.54 8.74 -10.19
CA GLY A 375 15.83 9.34 -10.50
C GLY A 375 16.90 9.11 -9.44
N HIS A 376 18.15 8.93 -9.87
CA HIS A 376 19.32 8.88 -8.98
C HIS A 376 19.21 7.87 -7.83
N GLY A 377 18.50 6.75 -8.01
CA GLY A 377 18.36 5.70 -6.99
C GLY A 377 17.33 5.97 -5.89
N VAL A 378 16.58 7.08 -5.99
CA VAL A 378 15.55 7.44 -5.01
C VAL A 378 14.38 6.46 -5.08
N ARG A 379 13.89 6.02 -3.93
CA ARG A 379 12.70 5.17 -3.79
C ARG A 379 11.47 6.05 -3.58
N VAL A 380 10.41 5.79 -4.34
CA VAL A 380 9.24 6.65 -4.41
C VAL A 380 7.94 5.85 -4.33
N ASN A 381 6.98 6.33 -3.53
CA ASN A 381 5.56 6.04 -3.70
C ASN A 381 4.81 7.34 -4.03
N THR A 382 3.87 7.26 -4.97
CA THR A 382 2.94 8.34 -5.30
C THR A 382 1.58 8.08 -4.68
N PHE A 383 0.87 9.17 -4.38
CA PHE A 383 -0.43 9.23 -3.70
C PHE A 383 -1.31 10.28 -4.39
N ASP A 384 -2.61 10.28 -4.07
CA ASP A 384 -3.62 11.17 -4.68
C ASP A 384 -3.17 12.65 -4.77
N ARG A 385 -2.46 13.13 -3.75
CA ARG A 385 -2.09 14.54 -3.62
C ARG A 385 -0.61 14.76 -3.33
N GLY A 386 0.25 13.79 -3.62
CA GLY A 386 1.68 13.94 -3.37
C GLY A 386 2.50 12.68 -3.56
N ALA A 387 3.73 12.72 -3.08
CA ALA A 387 4.64 11.59 -3.09
C ALA A 387 5.54 11.58 -1.84
N ILE A 388 6.02 10.41 -1.48
CA ILE A 388 7.03 10.22 -0.44
C ILE A 388 8.29 9.66 -1.10
N TYR A 389 9.42 10.26 -0.75
CA TYR A 389 10.74 9.98 -1.31
C TYR A 389 11.70 9.52 -0.22
N TRP A 390 12.57 8.57 -0.53
CA TRP A 390 13.66 8.15 0.36
C TRP A 390 14.82 7.62 -0.47
N HIS A 391 16.07 7.85 -0.04
CA HIS A 391 17.25 7.29 -0.70
C HIS A 391 17.99 6.31 0.22
N PRO A 392 18.35 5.10 -0.25
CA PRO A 392 18.95 4.06 0.58
C PRO A 392 20.29 4.44 1.21
N THR A 393 21.12 5.24 0.54
CA THR A 393 22.47 5.57 1.01
C THR A 393 22.65 7.00 1.53
N THR A 394 21.78 7.94 1.14
CA THR A 394 21.96 9.37 1.44
C THR A 394 20.86 9.95 2.34
N GLY A 395 19.75 9.23 2.52
CA GLY A 395 18.61 9.70 3.30
C GLY A 395 18.48 8.97 4.64
N ALA A 396 18.66 9.70 5.75
CA ALA A 396 18.34 9.20 7.08
C ALA A 396 16.83 8.91 7.20
N ASP A 397 15.95 9.75 6.65
CA ASP A 397 14.49 9.62 6.72
C ASP A 397 13.80 9.76 5.35
N ALA A 398 12.57 9.25 5.26
CA ALA A 398 11.69 9.47 4.11
C ALA A 398 11.01 10.85 4.21
N ASN A 399 10.84 11.55 3.09
CA ASN A 399 10.30 12.90 3.03
C ASN A 399 9.09 12.99 2.12
N ALA A 400 8.01 13.59 2.62
CA ALA A 400 6.78 13.80 1.88
C ALA A 400 6.71 15.20 1.24
N VAL A 401 6.22 15.25 0.01
CA VAL A 401 5.88 16.48 -0.70
C VAL A 401 4.44 16.33 -1.19
N TYR A 402 3.55 17.23 -0.80
CA TYR A 402 2.12 17.14 -1.11
C TYR A 402 1.48 18.49 -1.40
N GLY A 403 0.21 18.48 -1.81
CA GLY A 403 -0.57 19.69 -2.05
C GLY A 403 0.01 20.59 -3.13
N LYS A 404 -0.08 21.91 -2.93
CA LYS A 404 0.39 22.91 -3.92
C LYS A 404 1.91 22.93 -4.09
N ILE A 405 2.66 22.59 -3.04
CA ILE A 405 4.11 22.43 -3.12
C ILE A 405 4.47 21.26 -4.05
N PHE A 406 3.73 20.15 -3.98
CA PHE A 406 3.94 19.02 -4.88
C PHE A 406 3.65 19.37 -6.35
N SER A 407 2.65 20.21 -6.62
CA SER A 407 2.40 20.70 -7.98
C SER A 407 3.61 21.45 -8.56
N GLU A 408 4.15 22.45 -7.84
CA GLU A 408 5.36 23.17 -8.28
C GLU A 408 6.57 22.22 -8.42
N TYR A 409 6.77 21.30 -7.46
CA TYR A 409 7.85 20.33 -7.54
C TYR A 409 7.70 19.38 -8.73
N HIS A 410 6.46 18.99 -9.06
CA HIS A 410 6.13 18.16 -10.21
C HIS A 410 6.49 18.86 -11.53
N ASP A 411 6.06 20.11 -11.68
CA ASP A 411 6.31 20.93 -12.87
C ASP A 411 7.80 21.23 -13.07
N ARG A 412 8.59 21.15 -11.99
CA ARG A 412 10.06 21.31 -12.00
C ARG A 412 10.83 20.02 -12.30
N GLY A 413 10.15 18.91 -12.59
CA GLY A 413 10.78 17.63 -12.94
C GLY A 413 11.01 16.69 -11.76
N ARG A 414 10.46 16.99 -10.58
CA ARG A 414 10.62 16.22 -9.33
C ARG A 414 12.09 15.94 -9.01
N GLU A 415 12.43 14.69 -8.66
CA GLU A 415 13.76 14.29 -8.22
C GLU A 415 14.82 14.34 -9.33
N ASN A 416 14.38 14.36 -10.59
CA ASN A 416 15.24 14.57 -11.76
C ASN A 416 15.37 16.06 -12.12
N GLY A 417 14.64 16.91 -11.41
CA GLY A 417 14.55 18.34 -11.67
C GLY A 417 15.67 19.15 -11.04
N VAL A 418 15.61 20.47 -11.28
CA VAL A 418 16.58 21.44 -10.76
C VAL A 418 16.70 21.47 -9.23
N LEU A 419 15.69 20.99 -8.52
CA LEU A 419 15.65 20.95 -7.06
C LEU A 419 16.28 19.68 -6.46
N GLY A 420 16.33 18.58 -7.21
CA GLY A 420 16.70 17.26 -6.69
C GLY A 420 15.70 16.73 -5.65
N MET A 421 16.11 15.71 -4.90
CA MET A 421 15.27 15.02 -3.91
C MET A 421 14.88 15.95 -2.74
N PRO A 422 13.68 15.81 -2.15
CA PRO A 422 13.33 16.50 -0.91
C PRO A 422 14.20 16.05 0.27
N THR A 423 14.67 17.03 1.04
CA THR A 423 15.48 16.85 2.26
C THR A 423 14.66 17.07 3.54
N SER A 424 13.44 17.60 3.42
CA SER A 424 12.46 17.66 4.50
C SER A 424 11.08 17.22 4.02
N SER A 425 10.21 16.83 4.95
CA SER A 425 8.77 16.89 4.73
C SER A 425 8.27 18.34 4.85
N GLU A 426 7.04 18.61 4.42
CA GLU A 426 6.43 19.93 4.54
C GLU A 426 6.32 20.38 6.00
N PHE A 427 6.76 21.60 6.31
CA PHE A 427 6.65 22.21 7.64
C PHE A 427 6.09 23.64 7.57
N SER A 428 5.60 24.16 8.70
CA SER A 428 5.15 25.54 8.79
C SER A 428 6.33 26.50 8.78
N GLY A 429 6.36 27.42 7.82
CA GLY A 429 7.22 28.59 7.87
C GLY A 429 6.57 29.71 8.69
N GLY A 430 7.15 30.91 8.62
CA GLY A 430 6.56 32.12 9.19
C GLY A 430 5.42 32.69 8.33
N LYS A 431 4.61 33.58 8.91
CA LYS A 431 3.56 34.34 8.20
C LYS A 431 2.55 33.48 7.40
N GLY A 432 2.19 32.29 7.92
CA GLY A 432 1.21 31.40 7.28
C GLY A 432 1.74 30.63 6.06
N SER A 433 3.06 30.59 5.88
CA SER A 433 3.68 29.82 4.80
C SER A 433 3.86 28.33 5.14
N ARG A 434 3.94 27.51 4.09
CA ARG A 434 4.35 26.11 4.15
C ARG A 434 5.60 25.92 3.30
N VAL A 435 6.53 25.09 3.77
CA VAL A 435 7.87 24.98 3.16
C VAL A 435 8.29 23.52 3.05
N ASN A 436 8.86 23.14 1.90
CA ASN A 436 9.69 21.95 1.74
C ASN A 436 11.12 22.38 1.36
N ARG A 437 12.11 21.68 1.91
CA ARG A 437 13.51 21.77 1.48
C ARG A 437 13.86 20.63 0.54
N PHE A 438 14.73 20.93 -0.40
CA PHE A 438 15.28 20.02 -1.40
C PHE A 438 16.80 20.12 -1.41
N GLN A 439 17.48 19.25 -2.16
CA GLN A 439 18.95 19.27 -2.25
C GLN A 439 19.47 20.62 -2.76
N ASN A 440 18.81 21.19 -3.76
CA ASN A 440 19.29 22.38 -4.46
C ASN A 440 18.39 23.61 -4.29
N GLY A 441 17.46 23.60 -3.34
CA GLY A 441 16.57 24.74 -3.11
C GLY A 441 15.45 24.51 -2.11
N ILE A 442 14.53 25.44 -2.06
CA ILE A 442 13.29 25.35 -1.26
C ILE A 442 12.08 25.69 -2.13
N ILE A 443 10.93 25.14 -1.79
CA ILE A 443 9.63 25.63 -2.28
C ILE A 443 8.87 26.18 -1.10
N ILE A 444 8.35 27.40 -1.26
CA ILE A 444 7.49 28.06 -0.27
C ILE A 444 6.11 28.23 -0.89
N TRP A 445 5.08 27.80 -0.17
CA TRP A 445 3.68 28.10 -0.48
C TRP A 445 3.10 29.10 0.51
N THR A 446 2.35 30.08 0.00
CA THR A 446 1.40 30.87 0.80
C THR A 446 0.06 30.96 0.09
N ALA A 447 -1.01 31.23 0.86
CA ALA A 447 -2.33 31.48 0.28
C ALA A 447 -2.36 32.71 -0.65
N ARG A 448 -1.46 33.68 -0.45
CA ARG A 448 -1.40 34.93 -1.22
C ARG A 448 -0.63 34.79 -2.52
N THR A 449 0.53 34.14 -2.47
CA THR A 449 1.47 34.12 -3.60
C THR A 449 1.44 32.81 -4.38
N GLY A 450 0.99 31.71 -3.79
CA GLY A 450 1.12 30.38 -4.39
C GLY A 450 2.46 29.72 -4.03
N SER A 451 2.84 28.68 -4.78
CA SER A 451 4.07 27.89 -4.56
C SER A 451 5.18 28.35 -5.48
N TRP A 452 6.32 28.76 -4.92
CA TRP A 452 7.46 29.21 -5.72
C TRP A 452 8.79 28.66 -5.21
N THR A 453 9.67 28.39 -6.16
CA THR A 453 11.00 27.86 -5.94
C THR A 453 12.00 28.99 -5.64
N VAL A 454 12.82 28.85 -4.60
CA VAL A 454 13.97 29.71 -4.31
C VAL A 454 15.22 28.83 -4.25
N ARG A 455 16.24 29.11 -5.09
CA ARG A 455 17.43 28.25 -5.21
C ARG A 455 18.73 29.03 -5.41
N GLY A 456 19.85 28.31 -5.44
CA GLY A 456 21.17 28.84 -5.74
C GLY A 456 21.57 30.04 -4.88
N LYS A 457 22.23 31.03 -5.51
CA LYS A 457 22.71 32.23 -4.81
C LYS A 457 21.58 33.11 -4.27
N LEU A 458 20.42 33.15 -4.95
CA LEU A 458 19.27 33.90 -4.44
C LEU A 458 18.73 33.30 -3.14
N LEU A 459 18.77 31.97 -2.98
CA LEU A 459 18.45 31.32 -1.71
C LEU A 459 19.40 31.73 -0.58
N GLU A 460 20.72 31.81 -0.84
CA GLU A 460 21.69 32.32 0.14
C GLU A 460 21.34 33.76 0.57
N GLY A 461 21.09 34.64 -0.41
CA GLY A 461 20.73 36.04 -0.15
C GLY A 461 19.39 36.19 0.58
N TYR A 462 18.41 35.34 0.27
CA TYR A 462 17.11 35.29 0.94
C TYR A 462 17.23 34.76 2.37
N ALA A 463 18.06 33.74 2.60
CA ALA A 463 18.38 33.19 3.91
C ALA A 463 19.03 34.23 4.83
N GLN A 464 20.03 34.98 4.34
CA GLN A 464 20.68 36.08 5.06
C GLN A 464 19.68 37.15 5.53
N ARG A 465 18.53 37.26 4.88
CA ARG A 465 17.48 38.24 5.17
C ARG A 465 16.34 37.67 6.01
N GLY A 466 16.49 36.45 6.54
CA GLY A 466 15.52 35.82 7.44
C GLY A 466 14.39 35.08 6.72
N TYR A 467 14.59 34.68 5.45
CA TYR A 467 13.60 33.97 4.64
C TYR A 467 12.25 34.70 4.63
N GLU A 468 11.13 33.97 4.71
CA GLU A 468 9.77 34.52 4.63
C GLU A 468 9.40 35.35 5.85
N ARG A 469 10.09 35.14 6.97
CA ARG A 469 9.96 35.96 8.18
C ARG A 469 10.59 37.34 7.98
N GLY A 470 11.57 37.43 7.09
CA GLY A 470 12.31 38.62 6.72
C GLY A 470 11.50 39.73 6.06
N SER A 471 12.22 40.80 5.70
CA SER A 471 11.66 41.98 5.03
C SER A 471 11.20 41.70 3.59
N LEU A 472 11.78 40.69 2.92
CA LEU A 472 11.36 40.29 1.58
C LEU A 472 10.01 39.56 1.58
N GLY A 473 9.62 38.88 2.66
CA GLY A 473 8.39 38.08 2.69
C GLY A 473 8.44 36.87 1.75
N ALA A 474 7.29 36.30 1.40
CA ALA A 474 7.25 35.12 0.54
C ALA A 474 7.62 35.44 -0.92
N PRO A 475 8.15 34.47 -1.69
CA PRO A 475 8.35 34.63 -3.12
C PRO A 475 7.01 34.78 -3.86
N LYS A 476 7.01 35.51 -4.97
CA LYS A 476 5.86 35.74 -5.88
C LYS A 476 6.04 35.15 -7.28
N GLY A 477 7.22 34.60 -7.55
CA GLY A 477 7.60 34.05 -8.83
C GLY A 477 8.88 33.27 -8.68
N ASN A 478 9.21 32.49 -9.70
CA ASN A 478 10.50 31.80 -9.76
C ASN A 478 11.61 32.79 -10.16
N GLU A 479 12.86 32.41 -9.90
CA GLU A 479 14.00 33.19 -10.34
C GLU A 479 14.10 33.27 -11.88
N PHE A 480 14.59 34.41 -12.36
CA PHE A 480 14.78 34.69 -13.78
C PHE A 480 16.14 35.36 -14.02
N GLY A 481 16.69 35.14 -15.21
CA GLY A 481 17.95 35.75 -15.62
C GLY A 481 17.77 37.22 -15.98
N THR A 482 18.71 38.07 -15.56
CA THR A 482 18.72 39.52 -15.90
C THR A 482 19.73 39.87 -16.99
N GLY A 483 20.45 38.87 -17.53
CA GLY A 483 21.61 39.03 -18.41
C GLY A 483 22.91 39.35 -17.67
N LYS A 484 22.85 39.89 -16.44
CA LYS A 484 24.01 40.18 -15.57
C LYS A 484 24.09 39.28 -14.33
N GLY A 485 23.12 38.40 -14.17
CA GLY A 485 22.97 37.51 -13.03
C GLY A 485 21.53 36.99 -12.92
N TRP A 486 21.06 36.87 -11.68
CA TRP A 486 19.75 36.30 -11.36
C TRP A 486 18.94 37.26 -10.50
N ALA A 487 17.62 37.29 -10.70
CA ALA A 487 16.70 38.02 -9.84
C ALA A 487 15.46 37.20 -9.51
N GLN A 488 14.79 37.54 -8.41
CA GLN A 488 13.52 36.95 -8.01
C GLN A 488 12.64 37.95 -7.27
N ASP A 489 11.35 37.88 -7.54
CA ASP A 489 10.32 38.71 -6.93
C ASP A 489 9.77 38.10 -5.63
N PHE A 490 9.67 38.94 -4.61
CA PHE A 490 9.08 38.64 -3.30
C PHE A 490 8.01 39.68 -2.96
N GLU A 491 7.22 39.41 -1.92
CA GLU A 491 6.17 40.32 -1.44
C GLU A 491 6.70 41.72 -1.14
N GLY A 492 7.83 41.82 -0.45
CA GLY A 492 8.46 43.07 -0.02
C GLY A 492 9.45 43.70 -0.99
N GLY A 493 9.67 43.10 -2.17
CA GLY A 493 10.63 43.60 -3.15
C GLY A 493 11.26 42.52 -4.01
N ARG A 494 12.22 42.91 -4.84
CA ARG A 494 12.99 42.04 -5.74
C ARG A 494 14.42 41.89 -5.24
N LEU A 495 14.89 40.65 -5.13
CA LEU A 495 16.28 40.34 -4.82
C LEU A 495 17.04 40.06 -6.11
N TYR A 496 18.22 40.65 -6.25
CA TYR A 496 19.16 40.45 -7.35
C TYR A 496 20.46 39.85 -6.81
N TYR A 497 21.09 39.00 -7.63
CA TYR A 497 22.45 38.55 -7.48
C TYR A 497 23.20 38.79 -8.81
N GLU A 498 24.01 39.84 -8.84
CA GLU A 498 24.72 40.31 -10.04
C GLU A 498 26.15 40.69 -9.63
N GLY A 499 27.15 40.31 -10.44
CA GLY A 499 28.57 40.63 -10.16
C GLY A 499 29.06 40.17 -8.78
N GLY A 500 28.54 39.06 -8.27
CA GLY A 500 28.89 38.50 -6.95
C GLY A 500 28.24 39.20 -5.75
N LYS A 501 27.36 40.20 -5.97
CA LYS A 501 26.75 41.00 -4.90
C LYS A 501 25.24 40.86 -4.87
N PHE A 502 24.67 40.92 -3.66
CA PHE A 502 23.22 40.97 -3.45
C PHE A 502 22.71 42.40 -3.45
N ARG A 503 21.64 42.68 -4.21
CA ARG A 503 20.94 43.97 -4.23
C ARG A 503 19.44 43.73 -4.06
N VAL A 504 18.76 44.58 -3.28
CA VAL A 504 17.29 44.52 -3.12
C VAL A 504 16.69 45.81 -3.66
N GLU A 505 15.67 45.68 -4.51
CA GLU A 505 14.72 46.75 -4.82
C GLU A 505 13.46 46.53 -4.01
N GLY A 506 13.14 47.43 -3.08
CA GLY A 506 11.91 47.34 -2.30
C GLY A 506 10.69 47.72 -3.14
N ASN A 507 9.66 46.86 -3.12
CA ASN A 507 8.30 47.28 -3.46
C ASN A 507 7.70 47.82 -2.16
N VAL A 508 7.88 49.10 -1.93
CA VAL A 508 7.27 49.72 -0.76
C VAL A 508 5.85 50.06 -1.16
N ASN A 509 4.87 49.40 -0.54
CA ASN A 509 3.46 49.73 -0.70
C ASN A 509 3.22 51.07 -0.01
N VAL A 510 3.67 52.14 -0.67
CA VAL A 510 3.53 53.52 -0.21
C VAL A 510 2.28 54.12 -0.79
N ASP A 511 1.60 54.93 0.01
CA ASP A 511 0.49 55.74 -0.45
C ASP A 511 0.86 56.48 -1.76
N PRO A 512 0.01 56.49 -2.80
CA PRO A 512 0.30 57.17 -4.07
C PRO A 512 0.76 58.62 -3.90
N ARG A 513 0.29 59.31 -2.85
CA ARG A 513 0.69 60.68 -2.52
C ARG A 513 2.17 60.79 -2.14
N CYS A 514 2.84 59.69 -1.84
CA CYS A 514 4.27 59.62 -1.56
C CYS A 514 5.13 59.40 -2.82
N GLN A 515 4.53 59.21 -4.00
CA GLN A 515 5.26 58.87 -5.23
C GLN A 515 5.94 60.06 -5.93
N THR A 516 5.60 61.29 -5.56
CA THR A 516 6.15 62.50 -6.19
C THR A 516 6.66 63.50 -5.15
N GLY A 517 7.77 64.16 -5.45
CA GLY A 517 8.40 65.17 -4.60
C GLY A 517 9.08 64.60 -3.36
N ARG A 518 9.46 65.50 -2.45
CA ARG A 518 10.13 65.21 -1.18
C ARG A 518 9.08 65.00 -0.09
N VAL A 519 9.07 63.83 0.54
CA VAL A 519 7.96 63.44 1.44
C VAL A 519 8.39 62.54 2.60
N LEU A 520 7.90 62.88 3.79
CA LEU A 520 7.84 61.97 4.93
C LEU A 520 6.56 61.12 4.79
N CYS A 521 6.72 59.90 4.27
CA CYS A 521 5.64 58.96 4.04
C CYS A 521 5.45 58.04 5.26
N ILE A 522 4.36 58.22 6.00
CA ILE A 522 4.12 57.64 7.32
C ILE A 522 2.95 56.67 7.23
N SER A 523 3.24 55.37 7.30
CA SER A 523 2.26 54.30 7.26
C SER A 523 1.97 53.81 8.68
N LYS A 524 0.71 53.96 9.09
CA LYS A 524 0.21 53.40 10.35
C LYS A 524 0.00 51.90 10.25
N GLY A 525 -0.27 51.39 9.04
CA GLY A 525 -0.49 49.98 8.75
C GLY A 525 0.75 49.10 8.97
N ASP A 526 1.93 49.58 8.57
CA ASP A 526 3.20 48.85 8.76
C ASP A 526 4.13 49.44 9.82
N ARG A 527 3.69 50.53 10.47
CA ARG A 527 4.40 51.25 11.53
C ARG A 527 5.76 51.80 11.11
N LYS A 528 5.84 52.34 9.90
CA LYS A 528 7.05 52.95 9.35
C LYS A 528 6.85 54.40 8.96
N MET A 529 7.89 55.20 9.17
CA MET A 529 8.09 56.47 8.48
C MET A 529 9.18 56.29 7.43
N ARG A 530 8.96 56.80 6.23
CA ARG A 530 9.90 56.70 5.12
C ARG A 530 10.19 58.08 4.58
N TRP A 531 11.46 58.44 4.52
CA TRP A 531 11.88 59.59 3.75
C TRP A 531 11.99 59.20 2.28
N MET A 532 11.21 59.88 1.44
CA MET A 532 11.11 59.55 0.02
C MET A 532 11.33 60.78 -0.85
N ILE A 533 11.96 60.55 -2.01
CA ILE A 533 12.12 61.54 -3.07
C ILE A 533 11.70 60.87 -4.36
N ASP A 534 10.65 61.40 -4.99
CA ASP A 534 10.11 60.93 -6.28
C ASP A 534 9.89 59.41 -6.32
N GLY A 535 9.17 58.89 -5.32
CA GLY A 535 8.78 57.48 -5.23
C GLY A 535 9.89 56.54 -4.75
N ARG A 536 11.13 57.03 -4.67
CA ARG A 536 12.25 56.25 -4.12
C ARG A 536 12.34 56.42 -2.61
N VAL A 537 12.36 55.31 -1.88
CA VAL A 537 12.65 55.31 -0.45
C VAL A 537 14.14 55.54 -0.22
N ILE A 538 14.48 56.65 0.43
CA ILE A 538 15.85 57.03 0.77
C ILE A 538 16.24 56.45 2.14
N LYS A 539 15.33 56.52 3.12
CA LYS A 539 15.53 55.91 4.44
C LYS A 539 14.19 55.50 5.06
N THR A 540 14.20 54.40 5.81
CA THR A 540 13.03 53.88 6.54
C THR A 540 13.32 53.88 8.03
N PHE A 541 12.35 54.33 8.81
CA PHE A 541 12.37 54.41 10.26
C PHE A 541 11.20 53.60 10.83
N ASP A 542 11.43 52.97 11.98
CA ASP A 542 10.34 52.52 12.83
C ASP A 542 9.62 53.72 13.43
N ALA A 543 8.29 53.68 13.42
CA ALA A 543 7.45 54.76 13.90
C ALA A 543 6.37 54.25 14.85
N ARG A 544 6.12 55.00 15.93
CA ARG A 544 5.05 54.72 16.90
C ARG A 544 4.12 55.93 17.01
N PHE A 545 2.81 55.67 17.04
CA PHE A 545 1.78 56.69 16.85
C PHE A 545 0.90 56.89 18.08
N GLY A 546 -0.02 57.84 17.96
CA GLY A 546 -1.00 58.16 18.97
C GLY A 546 -1.91 56.99 19.32
N LYS A 547 -2.32 56.91 20.59
CA LYS A 547 -3.40 56.01 21.03
C LYS A 547 -4.75 56.45 20.47
N ALA A 548 -5.77 55.60 20.59
CA ALA A 548 -7.12 55.88 20.08
C ALA A 548 -7.73 57.19 20.62
N SER A 549 -7.41 57.58 21.85
CA SER A 549 -7.90 58.83 22.45
C SER A 549 -7.12 60.09 22.03
N THR A 550 -5.92 59.95 21.46
CA THR A 550 -5.11 61.06 20.91
C THR A 550 -4.43 60.61 19.61
N PRO A 551 -5.20 60.32 18.55
CA PRO A 551 -4.66 59.66 17.36
C PRO A 551 -3.75 60.58 16.55
N THR A 552 -2.68 60.01 15.98
CA THR A 552 -1.95 60.68 14.89
C THR A 552 -2.89 60.80 13.70
N ARG A 553 -3.10 62.03 13.23
CA ARG A 553 -4.12 62.33 12.21
C ARG A 553 -3.63 61.91 10.83
N ASN A 554 -4.51 61.25 10.09
CA ASN A 554 -4.26 60.87 8.70
C ASN A 554 -4.50 62.08 7.80
N GLY A 555 -3.74 62.19 6.72
CA GLY A 555 -3.86 63.32 5.81
C GLY A 555 -2.59 63.62 5.04
N THR A 556 -2.66 64.69 4.25
CA THR A 556 -1.50 65.30 3.60
C THR A 556 -1.26 66.64 4.25
N HIS A 557 -0.04 66.82 4.73
CA HIS A 557 0.41 67.95 5.51
C HIS A 557 1.76 68.43 4.96
N GLN A 558 2.32 69.46 5.59
CA GLN A 558 3.66 69.95 5.32
C GLN A 558 4.36 70.24 6.63
N VAL A 559 5.68 70.05 6.65
CA VAL A 559 6.49 70.48 7.79
C VAL A 559 6.43 72.01 7.83
N PHE A 560 5.76 72.58 8.82
CA PHE A 560 5.62 74.04 8.93
C PHE A 560 6.57 74.66 9.95
N ARG A 561 7.10 73.85 10.88
CA ARG A 561 8.05 74.31 11.91
C ARG A 561 9.01 73.20 12.31
N LYS A 562 10.28 73.57 12.53
CA LYS A 562 11.34 72.68 13.00
C LYS A 562 11.96 73.24 14.27
N VAL A 563 12.07 72.42 15.32
CA VAL A 563 12.70 72.79 16.60
C VAL A 563 13.63 71.66 17.01
N ARG A 564 14.91 71.99 17.23
CA ARG A 564 15.94 70.98 17.52
C ARG A 564 15.77 70.41 18.91
N ASP A 565 15.63 71.27 19.91
CA ASP A 565 15.62 70.91 21.34
C ASP A 565 14.26 71.25 21.95
N GLU A 566 13.20 70.66 21.40
CA GLU A 566 11.81 70.91 21.81
C GLU A 566 11.46 70.21 23.13
N VAL A 567 10.57 70.81 23.92
CA VAL A 567 10.09 70.25 25.19
C VAL A 567 8.56 70.33 25.24
N SER A 568 7.92 69.18 25.45
CA SER A 568 6.46 69.09 25.55
C SER A 568 5.95 69.56 26.91
N TRP A 569 5.56 70.83 27.02
CA TRP A 569 5.00 71.41 28.24
C TRP A 569 3.64 70.80 28.63
N MET A 570 2.86 70.34 27.64
CA MET A 570 1.53 69.75 27.85
C MET A 570 1.58 68.29 28.37
N TYR A 571 2.74 67.65 28.29
CA TYR A 571 2.95 66.27 28.71
C TYR A 571 4.20 66.15 29.60
N GLY A 572 4.21 66.92 30.70
CA GLY A 572 5.16 66.77 31.79
C GLY A 572 6.60 67.15 31.45
N ASN A 573 6.82 68.17 30.61
CA ASN A 573 8.14 68.62 30.15
C ASN A 573 8.98 67.52 29.49
N THR A 574 8.34 66.67 28.68
CA THR A 574 9.04 65.57 28.00
C THR A 574 9.89 66.11 26.83
N PRO A 575 11.20 65.81 26.76
CA PRO A 575 12.04 66.18 25.62
C PRO A 575 11.58 65.55 24.30
N MET A 576 11.50 66.36 23.25
CA MET A 576 11.11 65.98 21.89
C MET A 576 12.18 66.38 20.87
N PRO A 577 13.42 65.85 20.96
CA PRO A 577 14.48 66.31 20.08
C PRO A 577 14.17 66.03 18.60
N PHE A 578 14.62 66.96 17.76
CA PHE A 578 14.42 66.99 16.31
C PHE A 578 12.94 67.08 15.89
N ALA A 579 12.13 67.85 16.64
CA ALA A 579 10.72 68.02 16.36
C ALA A 579 10.48 68.72 15.01
N MET A 580 9.76 68.02 14.13
CA MET A 580 9.28 68.52 12.84
C MET A 580 7.75 68.52 12.86
N TYR A 581 7.17 69.68 13.12
CA TYR A 581 5.73 69.88 13.23
C TYR A 581 5.08 69.87 11.85
N PHE A 582 3.99 69.10 11.72
CA PHE A 582 3.28 68.94 10.46
C PHE A 582 1.78 69.21 10.57
N ASP A 583 1.19 69.10 11.76
CA ASP A 583 -0.25 69.36 11.91
C ASP A 583 -0.61 69.86 13.31
N GLY A 584 -0.76 71.18 13.47
CA GLY A 584 -0.97 71.83 14.76
C GLY A 584 0.10 71.40 15.78
N GLY A 585 -0.32 70.72 16.85
CA GLY A 585 0.60 70.17 17.87
C GLY A 585 1.31 68.86 17.51
N GLN A 586 1.04 68.22 16.36
CA GLN A 586 1.64 66.94 15.99
C GLN A 586 2.96 67.12 15.25
N ALA A 587 3.99 66.41 15.72
CA ALA A 587 5.33 66.43 15.15
C ALA A 587 5.89 65.02 14.96
N VAL A 588 6.81 64.88 14.00
CA VAL A 588 7.77 63.78 13.97
C VAL A 588 8.93 64.17 14.90
N HIS A 589 9.28 63.33 15.86
CA HIS A 589 10.41 63.59 16.76
C HIS A 589 11.00 62.30 17.34
N TYR A 590 12.18 62.40 17.92
CA TYR A 590 12.79 61.28 18.60
C TYR A 590 12.15 61.06 19.97
N SER A 591 12.00 59.79 20.38
CA SER A 591 11.42 59.42 21.66
C SER A 591 12.32 58.43 22.38
N TYR A 592 12.91 58.87 23.50
CA TYR A 592 13.67 58.01 24.41
C TYR A 592 12.83 56.82 24.90
N ASP A 593 11.55 57.07 25.20
CA ASP A 593 10.62 56.00 25.59
C ASP A 593 10.40 54.99 24.46
N PHE A 594 10.28 55.44 23.21
CA PHE A 594 10.14 54.50 22.10
C PHE A 594 11.42 53.69 21.87
N ALA A 595 12.58 54.33 22.01
CA ALA A 595 13.87 53.64 21.93
C ALA A 595 14.03 52.59 23.02
N ALA A 596 13.62 52.89 24.26
CA ALA A 596 13.76 51.98 25.40
C ALA A 596 12.69 50.87 25.44
N ARG A 597 11.42 51.20 25.14
CA ARG A 597 10.27 50.31 25.36
C ARG A 597 9.66 49.74 24.07
N GLY A 598 10.13 50.18 22.90
CA GLY A 598 9.57 49.77 21.62
C GLY A 598 8.07 50.06 21.54
N TYR A 599 7.30 49.12 20.99
CA TYR A 599 5.86 49.30 20.76
C TYR A 599 4.99 49.14 22.02
N ALA A 600 5.59 48.91 23.19
CA ALA A 600 4.87 48.92 24.47
C ALA A 600 4.63 50.38 24.90
N GLY A 601 3.48 50.94 24.49
CA GLY A 601 3.09 52.33 24.72
C GLY A 601 2.58 52.99 23.44
N ALA A 602 2.19 54.27 23.55
CA ALA A 602 1.73 55.08 22.43
C ALA A 602 2.17 56.53 22.62
N SER A 603 2.22 57.30 21.53
CA SER A 603 2.40 58.75 21.62
C SER A 603 1.07 59.44 22.01
N HIS A 604 1.13 60.76 22.21
CA HIS A 604 -0.05 61.61 22.36
C HIS A 604 -0.38 62.38 21.06
N GLY A 605 -0.30 61.68 19.93
CA GLY A 605 -0.61 62.22 18.59
C GLY A 605 0.62 62.40 17.70
N CYS A 606 1.80 62.56 18.28
CA CYS A 606 3.06 62.66 17.54
C CYS A 606 3.48 61.36 16.85
N VAL A 607 4.45 61.46 15.94
CA VAL A 607 5.10 60.32 15.30
C VAL A 607 6.46 60.13 15.98
N ASN A 608 6.53 59.15 16.87
CA ASN A 608 7.74 58.88 17.64
C ASN A 608 8.69 58.01 16.82
N ILE A 609 9.95 58.41 16.73
CA ILE A 609 11.02 57.68 16.07
C ILE A 609 12.05 57.23 17.12
N ARG A 610 12.58 56.00 16.98
CA ARG A 610 13.53 55.40 17.92
C ARG A 610 15.00 55.44 17.47
N ASP A 611 15.26 55.83 16.24
CA ASP A 611 16.61 55.95 15.67
C ASP A 611 17.10 57.39 15.83
N TYR A 612 17.97 57.63 16.82
CA TYR A 612 18.45 58.97 17.15
C TYR A 612 19.31 59.56 16.03
N GLU A 613 20.39 58.87 15.65
CA GLU A 613 21.33 59.33 14.61
C GLU A 613 20.63 59.46 13.26
N GLY A 614 19.73 58.52 12.95
CA GLY A 614 18.97 58.58 11.71
C GLY A 614 18.00 59.76 11.67
N LEU A 615 17.34 60.09 12.78
CA LEU A 615 16.45 61.25 12.82
C LEU A 615 17.24 62.56 12.86
N GLN A 616 18.38 62.62 13.54
CA GLN A 616 19.29 63.76 13.51
C GLN A 616 19.73 64.06 12.07
N TRP A 617 20.23 63.05 11.34
CA TRP A 617 20.59 63.19 9.94
C TRP A 617 19.42 63.71 9.09
N LEU A 618 18.22 63.16 9.32
CA LEU A 618 17.01 63.54 8.58
C LEU A 618 16.66 65.01 8.84
N TYR A 619 16.73 65.44 10.10
CA TYR A 619 16.46 66.82 10.51
C TYR A 619 17.53 67.78 9.98
N ASP A 620 18.81 67.46 10.13
CA ASP A 620 19.93 68.36 9.82
C ASP A 620 20.16 68.54 8.33
N THR A 621 20.01 67.46 7.56
CA THR A 621 20.49 67.42 6.17
C THR A 621 19.40 67.24 5.12
N GLN A 622 18.24 66.68 5.50
CA GLN A 622 17.22 66.29 4.53
C GLN A 622 15.98 67.17 4.58
N VAL A 623 15.22 67.14 5.68
CA VAL A 623 13.87 67.72 5.73
C VAL A 623 13.94 69.24 5.88
N LYS A 624 13.19 69.96 5.05
CA LYS A 624 13.03 71.42 5.06
C LYS A 624 11.61 71.82 5.45
N VAL A 625 11.43 73.05 5.94
CA VAL A 625 10.09 73.64 6.07
C VAL A 625 9.46 73.70 4.68
N GLY A 626 8.22 73.23 4.55
CA GLY A 626 7.49 73.04 3.29
C GLY A 626 7.53 71.62 2.73
N ASP A 627 8.43 70.74 3.20
CA ASP A 627 8.46 69.35 2.74
C ASP A 627 7.16 68.62 3.14
N LYS A 628 6.65 67.79 2.23
CA LYS A 628 5.36 67.12 2.37
C LYS A 628 5.42 66.04 3.46
N VAL A 629 4.33 65.87 4.20
CA VAL A 629 4.13 64.77 5.14
C VAL A 629 2.82 64.08 4.79
N VAL A 630 2.86 62.76 4.59
CA VAL A 630 1.66 61.96 4.30
C VAL A 630 1.51 60.94 5.40
N VAL A 631 0.39 60.96 6.11
CA VAL A 631 0.04 59.99 7.14
C VAL A 631 -1.17 59.19 6.69
N TYR A 632 -1.08 57.85 6.69
CA TYR A 632 -2.15 56.95 6.25
C TYR A 632 -2.27 55.70 7.14
#